data_AF-A0A538TNI7-F1
#
_entry.id   AF-A0A538TNI7-F1
#
_cell.length_a   1.000
_cell.length_b   1.000
_cell.length_c   1.000
_cell.angle_alpha   90.00
_cell.angle_beta   90.00
_cell.angle_gamma   90.00
#
_symmetry.space_group_name_H-M   'P 1'
#
loop_
_entity.id
_entity.type
_entity.pdbx_description
1 polymer ?
#
loop_
_entity_poly.entity_id
_entity_poly.type
_entity_poly.pdbx_seq_one_letter_code
_entity_poly.pdbx_strand_id
1 'polypeptide(L)'
;MPYVKSAERQQICHQRGSNRRPDRARASSRVVIAPVPTSGSQGVFPEKAIRPLASGGGPGALTTTTMTLRRWSGGVHRKFEPGPVDFLVPSNATAGPEPTHLSRGRSMIRRRVFAALFLALPLALLPAASALADVKTGTFSIVAYDSVTQEVGVAVQSKYFSVGTAVPWAEAGAGAVATQANVNVTLGPEALALLRTGMPAADVMRALAAADTLWDGRQVGIVDARGRAVNWTGRRCLDWAGGETGPGFACQGNILAGPSVVANMAQAYRESRGELAERMIAALEAAQAAGGDKRGMQSAALLVVRPSVDHPEYNVRYVDLRVEDHKTPIQELRRVWQIFEGFHLANAHLNYAAQYEAQGRTDLAVMERERVGESMKRAIARGERDASLLNGLAWACATHDIFLSDAIRAAERAVEIEPRNIDILDTLAEVHFRAGNTAKAVEVESRAATLDPKSAYLKEQIERFRAGRK
;
A
#
# COMPACT_ATOMS: atom_id res chain seq x y z
N MET A 1 13.44 39.51 -30.99
CA MET A 1 13.02 40.56 -31.95
C MET A 1 11.81 41.28 -31.35
N PRO A 2 11.67 42.60 -31.52
CA PRO A 2 11.49 43.56 -30.41
C PRO A 2 10.11 44.28 -30.42
N TYR A 3 9.68 45.22 -29.55
CA TYR A 3 10.27 46.36 -28.79
C TYR A 3 9.40 46.58 -27.50
N VAL A 4 9.87 46.81 -26.27
CA VAL A 4 10.62 47.95 -25.64
C VAL A 4 9.85 49.29 -25.55
N LYS A 5 9.50 49.71 -24.32
CA LYS A 5 9.69 51.10 -23.78
C LYS A 5 9.26 51.26 -22.30
N SER A 6 10.23 51.51 -21.41
CA SER A 6 10.16 52.53 -20.34
C SER A 6 11.55 52.79 -19.73
N ALA A 7 11.84 54.06 -19.45
CA ALA A 7 12.90 54.51 -18.54
C ALA A 7 12.26 54.63 -17.12
N GLU A 8 12.94 54.83 -15.99
CA GLU A 8 14.11 55.69 -15.73
C GLU A 8 15.06 55.18 -14.61
N ARG A 9 16.24 55.80 -14.62
CA ARG A 9 17.35 55.82 -13.65
C ARG A 9 16.86 55.99 -12.19
N GLN A 10 17.44 55.35 -11.17
CA GLN A 10 18.80 55.53 -10.58
C GLN A 10 19.12 54.35 -9.60
N GLN A 11 20.30 54.11 -9.00
CA GLN A 11 21.67 54.70 -9.00
C GLN A 11 22.66 53.51 -8.76
N ILE A 12 23.70 53.31 -9.56
CA ILE A 12 25.13 53.70 -9.36
C ILE A 12 25.86 53.11 -8.12
N CYS A 13 26.82 52.21 -8.42
CA CYS A 13 28.01 51.71 -7.71
C CYS A 13 27.89 51.07 -6.30
N HIS A 14 28.38 49.85 -6.01
CA HIS A 14 29.70 49.20 -6.22
C HIS A 14 30.89 49.83 -5.44
N GLN A 15 31.41 49.13 -4.42
CA GLN A 15 32.65 48.30 -4.48
C GLN A 15 32.85 47.54 -3.13
N ARG A 16 33.05 46.21 -3.16
CA ARG A 16 34.32 45.47 -2.88
C ARG A 16 35.06 45.81 -1.57
N GLY A 17 35.30 44.82 -0.70
CA GLY A 17 36.16 45.00 0.49
C GLY A 17 36.40 43.81 1.42
N SER A 18 37.31 42.89 1.03
CA SER A 18 38.19 42.05 1.88
C SER A 18 37.65 41.04 2.93
N ASN A 19 38.19 39.82 2.81
CA ASN A 19 38.60 38.85 3.85
C ASN A 19 38.49 39.25 5.34
N ARG A 20 37.91 38.33 6.13
CA ARG A 20 38.49 37.82 7.39
C ARG A 20 37.86 36.46 7.76
N ARG A 21 38.70 35.46 8.09
CA ARG A 21 38.27 34.28 8.88
C ARG A 21 38.10 34.71 10.35
N PRO A 22 37.28 33.98 11.12
CA PRO A 22 37.80 33.49 12.39
C PRO A 22 37.51 32.01 12.68
N ASP A 23 38.12 31.58 13.77
CA ASP A 23 38.50 30.24 14.21
C ASP A 23 37.48 29.10 14.39
N ARG A 24 38.08 27.91 14.50
CA ARG A 24 37.48 26.68 15.01
C ARG A 24 37.09 26.83 16.48
N ALA A 25 35.84 26.53 16.82
CA ALA A 25 35.44 26.15 18.18
C ALA A 25 34.93 24.70 18.18
N ARG A 26 35.58 23.83 18.95
CA ARG A 26 35.07 22.47 19.23
C ARG A 26 34.01 22.56 20.32
N ALA A 27 32.76 22.24 20.02
CA ALA A 27 31.75 21.98 21.04
C ALA A 27 31.69 20.47 21.33
N SER A 28 32.30 20.04 22.43
CA SER A 28 32.20 18.66 22.94
C SER A 28 31.02 18.55 23.91
N SER A 29 29.89 18.05 23.44
CA SER A 29 28.71 17.79 24.28
C SER A 29 28.98 16.61 25.23
N ARG A 30 29.35 16.89 26.48
CA ARG A 30 29.43 15.87 27.54
C ARG A 30 28.03 15.45 27.95
N VAL A 31 27.72 14.17 27.76
CA VAL A 31 26.53 13.53 28.37
C VAL A 31 26.76 13.45 29.88
N VAL A 32 25.86 14.05 30.66
CA VAL A 32 25.84 13.92 32.11
C VAL A 32 24.92 12.75 32.46
N ILE A 33 25.50 11.69 33.04
CA ILE A 33 24.74 10.55 33.57
C ILE A 33 24.40 10.85 35.03
N ALA A 34 23.11 10.88 35.36
CA ALA A 34 22.63 10.94 36.74
C ALA A 34 22.32 9.51 37.25
N PRO A 35 22.61 9.18 38.53
CA PRO A 35 22.54 7.82 39.04
C PRO A 35 21.13 7.39 39.48
N VAL A 36 20.88 6.08 39.41
CA VAL A 36 19.69 5.41 39.94
C VAL A 36 19.78 5.28 41.46
N PRO A 37 18.73 5.62 42.24
CA PRO A 37 18.59 5.19 43.63
C PRO A 37 17.86 3.84 43.72
N THR A 38 18.45 2.90 44.44
CA THR A 38 17.83 1.63 44.88
C THR A 38 17.35 1.72 46.34
N SER A 39 16.58 0.72 46.77
CA SER A 39 15.92 0.53 48.09
C SER A 39 14.56 1.25 48.25
N GLY A 40 13.55 0.69 48.95
CA GLY A 40 13.43 -0.69 49.45
C GLY A 40 12.87 -0.83 50.87
N SER A 41 11.54 -0.89 51.01
CA SER A 41 10.78 -1.39 52.18
C SER A 41 9.27 -1.24 51.85
N GLN A 42 8.31 -2.02 52.35
CA GLN A 42 8.15 -3.34 52.97
C GLN A 42 6.67 -3.42 53.38
N GLY A 43 6.04 -4.60 53.27
CA GLY A 43 4.78 -4.93 53.95
C GLY A 43 3.47 -4.77 53.13
N VAL A 44 2.42 -5.57 53.35
CA VAL A 44 2.24 -6.80 54.17
C VAL A 44 1.17 -7.69 53.48
N PHE A 45 1.32 -9.02 53.53
CA PHE A 45 0.34 -10.02 53.03
C PHE A 45 -0.90 -10.15 53.96
N PRO A 46 -2.00 -10.81 53.53
CA PRO A 46 -2.12 -12.24 53.87
C PRO A 46 -2.46 -13.16 52.69
N GLU A 47 -1.94 -14.38 52.76
CA GLU A 47 -2.25 -15.48 51.85
C GLU A 47 -3.63 -16.12 52.12
N LYS A 48 -4.16 -16.81 51.10
CA LYS A 48 -4.66 -18.20 51.20
C LYS A 48 -4.96 -18.74 49.78
N ALA A 49 -4.78 -20.01 49.44
CA ALA A 49 -3.85 -21.07 49.86
C ALA A 49 -4.07 -22.29 48.93
N ILE A 50 -3.00 -22.93 48.43
CA ILE A 50 -2.86 -24.41 48.21
C ILE A 50 -3.89 -25.15 47.29
N ARG A 51 -3.60 -26.13 46.42
CA ARG A 51 -2.44 -26.63 45.62
C ARG A 51 -3.01 -27.76 44.66
N PRO A 52 -2.28 -28.69 43.99
CA PRO A 52 -2.54 -29.01 42.56
C PRO A 52 -2.97 -30.48 42.26
N LEU A 53 -2.80 -30.91 40.99
CA LEU A 53 -2.99 -32.25 40.34
C LEU A 53 -4.29 -32.38 39.53
N ALA A 54 -4.39 -33.10 38.40
CA ALA A 54 -3.40 -33.63 37.44
C ALA A 54 -4.09 -34.09 36.11
N SER A 55 -3.31 -34.25 35.04
CA SER A 55 -3.50 -35.17 33.88
C SER A 55 -4.86 -35.34 33.16
N GLY A 56 -4.84 -35.11 31.83
CA GLY A 56 -5.41 -36.04 30.83
C GLY A 56 -6.65 -35.59 30.03
N GLY A 57 -6.71 -36.00 28.76
CA GLY A 57 -7.94 -36.00 27.95
C GLY A 57 -7.96 -35.05 26.76
N GLY A 58 -8.14 -35.62 25.55
CA GLY A 58 -8.33 -34.91 24.29
C GLY A 58 -9.80 -34.54 23.98
N PRO A 59 -10.13 -34.26 22.71
CA PRO A 59 -10.97 -33.12 22.36
C PRO A 59 -12.48 -33.41 22.23
N GLY A 60 -13.31 -32.39 22.49
CA GLY A 60 -14.78 -32.45 22.39
C GLY A 60 -15.38 -31.15 21.86
N ALA A 61 -16.37 -31.29 20.98
CA ALA A 61 -16.97 -30.22 20.17
C ALA A 61 -17.89 -29.23 20.93
N LEU A 62 -18.06 -28.06 20.31
CA LEU A 62 -19.30 -27.26 20.18
C LEU A 62 -20.35 -27.33 21.31
N THR A 63 -20.53 -26.20 22.01
CA THR A 63 -21.87 -25.79 22.51
C THR A 63 -22.12 -24.30 22.30
N THR A 64 -23.06 -23.99 21.41
CA THR A 64 -23.61 -22.65 21.21
C THR A 64 -24.49 -22.28 22.41
N THR A 65 -24.25 -21.13 23.04
CA THR A 65 -25.16 -20.58 24.05
C THR A 65 -25.78 -19.28 23.55
N THR A 66 -27.09 -19.32 23.31
CA THR A 66 -27.89 -18.18 22.85
C THR A 66 -28.16 -17.23 24.01
N MET A 67 -27.75 -15.95 23.90
CA MET A 67 -28.32 -14.88 24.72
C MET A 67 -29.33 -14.07 23.94
N THR A 68 -30.51 -13.93 24.53
CA THR A 68 -31.68 -13.23 24.00
C THR A 68 -31.54 -11.72 24.16
N LEU A 69 -31.76 -10.96 23.08
CA LEU A 69 -32.02 -9.53 23.14
C LEU A 69 -33.39 -9.18 22.54
N ARG A 70 -34.03 -8.14 23.09
CA ARG A 70 -35.47 -7.87 22.93
C ARG A 70 -35.81 -7.19 21.60
N ARG A 71 -37.01 -7.51 21.11
CA ARG A 71 -37.72 -6.83 20.00
C ARG A 71 -37.83 -5.32 20.19
N TRP A 72 -37.62 -4.58 19.11
CA TRP A 72 -38.44 -3.42 18.73
C TRP A 72 -38.81 -3.54 17.23
N SER A 73 -39.82 -2.79 16.76
CA SER A 73 -40.75 -3.29 15.72
C SER A 73 -41.11 -2.33 14.58
N GLY A 74 -41.23 -2.88 13.36
CA GLY A 74 -41.66 -2.22 12.11
C GLY A 74 -40.49 -1.56 11.38
N GLY A 75 -40.20 -1.78 10.09
CA GLY A 75 -40.96 -2.25 8.92
C GLY A 75 -40.63 -1.26 7.78
N VAL A 76 -40.33 -1.60 6.52
CA VAL A 76 -40.61 -2.79 5.70
C VAL A 76 -39.43 -3.02 4.75
N HIS A 77 -38.88 -4.24 4.67
CA HIS A 77 -38.02 -4.67 3.55
C HIS A 77 -38.50 -6.00 2.99
N ARG A 78 -38.51 -6.12 1.66
CA ARG A 78 -38.84 -7.37 0.95
C ARG A 78 -37.80 -8.44 1.32
N LYS A 79 -38.26 -9.63 1.71
CA LYS A 79 -37.40 -10.81 1.80
C LYS A 79 -36.83 -11.14 0.42
N PHE A 80 -35.51 -11.26 0.35
CA PHE A 80 -34.83 -12.12 -0.63
C PHE A 80 -34.49 -13.42 0.10
N GLU A 81 -34.99 -14.55 -0.38
CA GLU A 81 -34.60 -15.87 0.16
C GLU A 81 -33.52 -16.46 -0.77
N PRO A 82 -32.33 -16.82 -0.24
CA PRO A 82 -31.29 -17.43 -1.06
C PRO A 82 -31.60 -18.90 -1.30
N GLY A 83 -31.96 -19.25 -2.53
CA GLY A 83 -31.96 -20.64 -2.99
C GLY A 83 -30.53 -21.20 -3.09
N PRO A 84 -30.34 -22.53 -3.04
CA PRO A 84 -29.02 -23.13 -3.16
C PRO A 84 -28.43 -22.88 -4.55
N VAL A 85 -27.18 -22.40 -4.59
CA VAL A 85 -26.37 -22.29 -5.80
C VAL A 85 -25.47 -23.52 -5.90
N ASP A 86 -25.89 -24.48 -6.74
CA ASP A 86 -25.08 -25.66 -7.07
C ASP A 86 -23.87 -25.25 -7.92
N PHE A 87 -22.67 -25.47 -7.38
CA PHE A 87 -21.43 -25.29 -8.13
C PHE A 87 -21.24 -26.44 -9.14
N LEU A 88 -21.51 -26.17 -10.41
CA LEU A 88 -21.22 -27.06 -11.52
C LEU A 88 -19.70 -27.25 -11.69
N VAL A 89 -19.18 -28.36 -11.19
CA VAL A 89 -17.83 -28.86 -11.49
C VAL A 89 -17.90 -29.73 -12.76
N PRO A 90 -17.17 -29.40 -13.85
CA PRO A 90 -17.13 -30.25 -15.04
C PRO A 90 -16.37 -31.56 -14.77
N SER A 91 -17.12 -32.65 -14.60
CA SER A 91 -16.56 -34.01 -14.51
C SER A 91 -16.32 -34.59 -15.91
N ASN A 92 -15.06 -34.68 -16.33
CA ASN A 92 -14.67 -35.43 -17.52
C ASN A 92 -14.64 -36.94 -17.21
N ALA A 93 -15.82 -37.57 -17.23
CA ALA A 93 -15.94 -39.02 -17.18
C ALA A 93 -15.82 -39.62 -18.59
N THR A 94 -14.78 -40.42 -18.82
CA THR A 94 -14.58 -41.17 -20.07
C THR A 94 -15.59 -42.32 -20.19
N ALA A 95 -16.49 -42.26 -21.18
CA ALA A 95 -17.38 -43.36 -21.52
C ALA A 95 -16.69 -44.42 -22.40
N GLY A 96 -17.07 -45.68 -22.22
CA GLY A 96 -16.49 -46.85 -22.89
C GLY A 96 -17.03 -47.15 -24.31
N PRO A 97 -16.62 -48.28 -24.91
CA PRO A 97 -16.71 -48.53 -26.36
C PRO A 97 -17.93 -49.37 -26.79
N GLU A 98 -18.30 -49.25 -28.07
CA GLU A 98 -19.29 -50.07 -28.82
C GLU A 98 -18.89 -50.07 -30.32
N PRO A 99 -19.35 -51.00 -31.20
CA PRO A 99 -18.41 -51.92 -31.83
C PRO A 99 -18.32 -51.89 -33.37
N THR A 100 -17.27 -52.54 -33.87
CA THR A 100 -16.94 -52.75 -35.29
C THR A 100 -17.83 -53.78 -35.99
N HIS A 101 -18.15 -53.55 -37.27
CA HIS A 101 -18.77 -54.56 -38.15
C HIS A 101 -17.86 -54.97 -39.33
N LEU A 102 -17.36 -56.21 -39.23
CA LEU A 102 -17.13 -57.21 -40.29
C LEU A 102 -16.82 -56.77 -41.75
N SER A 103 -15.67 -57.25 -42.25
CA SER A 103 -15.67 -58.14 -43.44
C SER A 103 -14.53 -59.17 -43.40
N ARG A 104 -14.66 -60.27 -44.15
CA ARG A 104 -13.86 -61.51 -44.04
C ARG A 104 -12.87 -61.66 -45.21
N GLY A 105 -11.77 -62.41 -45.04
CA GLY A 105 -11.12 -62.98 -46.24
C GLY A 105 -9.72 -63.65 -46.18
N ARG A 106 -9.65 -64.88 -45.65
CA ARG A 106 -8.80 -66.01 -46.13
C ARG A 106 -7.24 -65.97 -46.10
N SER A 107 -6.73 -67.06 -45.52
CA SER A 107 -5.64 -67.96 -46.02
C SER A 107 -4.25 -67.92 -45.37
N MET A 108 -4.00 -69.00 -44.62
CA MET A 108 -2.71 -69.63 -44.32
C MET A 108 -1.63 -69.53 -45.42
N ILE A 109 -0.35 -69.48 -45.01
CA ILE A 109 0.66 -70.55 -45.22
C ILE A 109 1.96 -70.24 -44.41
N ARG A 110 2.87 -71.24 -44.33
CA ARG A 110 3.94 -71.42 -43.34
C ARG A 110 5.33 -70.86 -43.74
N ARG A 111 6.14 -70.60 -42.69
CA ARG A 111 7.62 -70.84 -42.54
C ARG A 111 8.68 -69.89 -43.19
N ARG A 112 9.51 -69.35 -42.28
CA ARG A 112 11.01 -69.38 -42.21
C ARG A 112 11.90 -68.29 -42.86
N VAL A 113 12.56 -67.53 -41.94
CA VAL A 113 14.03 -67.30 -41.82
C VAL A 113 14.72 -66.17 -42.64
N PHE A 114 15.71 -65.52 -42.00
CA PHE A 114 16.60 -64.38 -42.39
C PHE A 114 15.87 -63.05 -42.70
N ALA A 115 16.05 -61.92 -41.99
CA ALA A 115 17.19 -61.21 -41.37
C ALA A 115 17.83 -60.12 -42.26
N ALA A 116 18.07 -58.96 -41.61
CA ALA A 116 18.87 -57.80 -42.03
C ALA A 116 18.24 -56.72 -42.96
N LEU A 117 18.72 -55.48 -42.70
CA LEU A 117 18.45 -54.17 -43.33
C LEU A 117 17.15 -53.41 -42.96
N PHE A 118 17.30 -52.08 -42.99
CA PHE A 118 16.42 -51.00 -42.48
C PHE A 118 16.30 -50.97 -40.93
N LEU A 119 16.66 -49.89 -40.23
CA LEU A 119 17.19 -48.58 -40.64
C LEU A 119 18.09 -48.02 -39.52
N ALA A 120 19.18 -47.32 -39.86
CA ALA A 120 19.99 -46.61 -38.87
C ALA A 120 19.40 -45.21 -38.56
N LEU A 121 19.18 -44.90 -37.29
CA LEU A 121 19.10 -43.55 -36.72
C LEU A 121 19.39 -43.66 -35.19
N PRO A 122 19.99 -42.65 -34.52
CA PRO A 122 20.88 -42.93 -33.39
C PRO A 122 20.28 -42.82 -31.99
N LEU A 123 21.04 -43.39 -31.06
CA LEU A 123 21.00 -43.19 -29.61
C LEU A 123 21.19 -41.69 -29.23
N ALA A 124 20.12 -40.89 -29.21
CA ALA A 124 20.20 -39.46 -28.86
C ALA A 124 18.88 -38.82 -28.37
N LEU A 125 18.20 -39.42 -27.38
CA LEU A 125 17.06 -38.77 -26.69
C LEU A 125 17.08 -39.00 -25.19
N LEU A 126 17.87 -38.16 -24.50
CA LEU A 126 17.66 -37.62 -23.13
C LEU A 126 18.94 -36.82 -22.81
N PRO A 127 18.95 -35.51 -23.09
CA PRO A 127 18.69 -34.58 -21.99
C PRO A 127 17.93 -33.31 -22.40
N ALA A 128 16.88 -32.94 -21.66
CA ALA A 128 16.41 -31.54 -21.51
C ALA A 128 15.28 -31.37 -20.47
N ALA A 129 15.23 -32.16 -19.38
CA ALA A 129 14.36 -31.86 -18.23
C ALA A 129 14.96 -30.75 -17.33
N SER A 130 15.47 -29.68 -17.95
CA SER A 130 16.05 -28.47 -17.33
C SER A 130 15.98 -27.30 -18.30
N ALA A 131 14.79 -27.00 -18.79
CA ALA A 131 14.50 -25.84 -19.64
C ALA A 131 13.13 -25.22 -19.34
N LEU A 132 12.75 -25.16 -18.06
CA LEU A 132 11.96 -24.01 -17.62
C LEU A 132 12.88 -22.80 -17.81
N ALA A 133 12.57 -21.97 -18.79
CA ALA A 133 13.43 -20.87 -19.18
C ALA A 133 13.71 -19.98 -17.96
N ASP A 134 14.99 -19.71 -17.71
CA ASP A 134 15.45 -18.74 -16.72
C ASP A 134 15.01 -17.35 -17.18
N VAL A 135 13.77 -16.98 -16.83
CA VAL A 135 13.20 -15.67 -17.12
C VAL A 135 13.95 -14.66 -16.26
N LYS A 136 15.01 -14.09 -16.83
CA LYS A 136 15.87 -13.09 -16.18
C LYS A 136 15.02 -11.92 -15.66
N THR A 137 14.69 -11.92 -14.37
CA THR A 137 13.78 -10.98 -13.69
C THR A 137 14.52 -9.85 -12.97
N GLY A 138 14.86 -8.80 -13.74
CA GLY A 138 15.29 -7.52 -13.21
C GLY A 138 14.19 -6.82 -12.40
N THR A 139 14.55 -6.23 -11.27
CA THR A 139 13.61 -5.59 -10.35
C THR A 139 14.36 -4.55 -9.54
N PHE A 140 13.72 -3.42 -9.23
CA PHE A 140 14.17 -2.55 -8.14
C PHE A 140 13.02 -2.29 -7.16
N SER A 141 13.37 -2.20 -5.89
CA SER A 141 12.41 -1.99 -4.81
C SER A 141 13.02 -1.23 -3.63
N ILE A 142 12.13 -0.67 -2.82
CA ILE A 142 12.43 -0.07 -1.53
C ILE A 142 11.51 -0.70 -0.48
N VAL A 143 12.06 -1.04 0.68
CA VAL A 143 11.30 -1.29 1.92
C VAL A 143 11.55 -0.12 2.87
N ALA A 144 10.51 0.34 3.56
CA ALA A 144 10.58 1.58 4.32
C ALA A 144 9.67 1.59 5.57
N TYR A 145 10.03 2.39 6.57
CA TYR A 145 9.33 2.62 7.84
C TYR A 145 9.29 4.13 8.16
N ASP A 146 8.13 4.63 8.60
CA ASP A 146 7.98 5.97 9.17
C ASP A 146 7.89 5.89 10.70
N SER A 147 8.82 6.54 11.40
CA SER A 147 8.83 6.59 12.86
C SER A 147 7.73 7.45 13.49
N VAL A 148 7.07 8.33 12.71
CA VAL A 148 6.03 9.23 13.20
C VAL A 148 4.68 8.52 13.25
N THR A 149 4.26 7.96 12.12
CA THR A 149 2.96 7.28 11.95
C THR A 149 2.99 5.78 12.17
N GLN A 150 4.19 5.19 12.25
CA GLN A 150 4.42 3.74 12.27
C GLN A 150 3.96 3.03 10.99
N GLU A 151 3.76 3.78 9.89
CA GLU A 151 3.62 3.22 8.55
C GLU A 151 4.84 2.36 8.22
N VAL A 152 4.62 1.19 7.61
CA VAL A 152 5.70 0.35 7.09
C VAL A 152 5.26 -0.27 5.76
N GLY A 153 6.17 -0.42 4.80
CA GLY A 153 5.77 -0.82 3.46
C GLY A 153 6.89 -1.17 2.49
N VAL A 154 6.47 -1.53 1.28
CA VAL A 154 7.29 -1.90 0.14
C VAL A 154 6.76 -1.22 -1.12
N ALA A 155 7.65 -0.68 -1.94
CA ALA A 155 7.33 -0.29 -3.31
C ALA A 155 8.31 -0.95 -4.29
N VAL A 156 7.84 -1.35 -5.47
CA VAL A 156 8.60 -2.16 -6.44
C VAL A 156 8.22 -1.86 -7.88
N GLN A 157 9.17 -1.98 -8.82
CA GLN A 157 8.92 -2.06 -10.26
C GLN A 157 9.76 -3.17 -10.93
N SER A 158 9.24 -3.83 -11.97
CA SER A 158 9.95 -4.82 -12.79
C SER A 158 9.46 -4.84 -14.25
N LYS A 159 10.31 -5.30 -15.20
CA LYS A 159 9.86 -5.90 -16.47
C LYS A 159 9.39 -7.34 -16.26
N TYR A 160 8.32 -7.49 -15.49
CA TYR A 160 7.65 -8.76 -15.21
C TYR A 160 6.14 -8.47 -15.11
N PHE A 161 5.29 -9.43 -15.45
CA PHE A 161 3.84 -9.27 -15.27
C PHE A 161 3.50 -9.44 -13.78
N SER A 162 2.77 -8.49 -13.20
CA SER A 162 2.24 -8.61 -11.83
C SER A 162 3.27 -8.80 -10.70
N VAL A 163 4.31 -7.96 -10.65
CA VAL A 163 5.37 -8.01 -9.60
C VAL A 163 4.82 -7.88 -8.17
N GLY A 164 3.66 -7.23 -8.00
CA GLY A 164 2.99 -7.03 -6.71
C GLY A 164 2.46 -8.30 -6.04
N THR A 165 2.43 -9.44 -6.74
CA THR A 165 2.03 -10.73 -6.17
C THR A 165 3.17 -11.51 -5.51
N ALA A 166 4.43 -11.15 -5.81
CA ALA A 166 5.61 -11.93 -5.40
C ALA A 166 6.57 -11.16 -4.47
N VAL A 167 6.82 -9.88 -4.77
CA VAL A 167 7.89 -9.11 -4.10
C VAL A 167 7.44 -8.46 -2.77
N PRO A 168 6.32 -7.72 -2.69
CA PRO A 168 6.03 -6.90 -1.51
C PRO A 168 5.29 -7.66 -0.41
N TRP A 169 5.84 -7.64 0.81
CA TRP A 169 5.22 -8.19 2.01
C TRP A 169 5.36 -7.18 3.15
N ALA A 170 4.29 -6.93 3.90
CA ALA A 170 4.31 -6.04 5.05
C ALA A 170 3.26 -6.45 6.10
N GLU A 171 3.54 -6.19 7.37
CA GLU A 171 2.61 -6.38 8.48
C GLU A 171 2.83 -5.31 9.54
N ALA A 172 1.74 -4.61 9.92
CA ALA A 172 1.81 -3.51 10.86
C ALA A 172 2.32 -3.96 12.23
N GLY A 173 3.26 -3.20 12.80
CA GLY A 173 3.91 -3.55 14.07
C GLY A 173 4.99 -4.64 13.96
N ALA A 174 5.15 -5.32 12.83
CA ALA A 174 6.23 -6.28 12.58
C ALA A 174 7.32 -5.70 11.66
N GLY A 175 6.97 -5.33 10.42
CA GLY A 175 7.92 -4.82 9.44
C GLY A 175 7.49 -4.99 7.98
N ALA A 176 8.43 -4.80 7.05
CA ALA A 176 8.23 -5.03 5.62
C ALA A 176 9.45 -5.70 4.96
N VAL A 177 9.18 -6.50 3.92
CA VAL A 177 10.10 -7.43 3.27
C VAL A 177 9.88 -7.40 1.76
N ALA A 178 10.96 -7.22 1.00
CA ALA A 178 11.00 -7.36 -0.45
C ALA A 178 11.85 -8.57 -0.82
N THR A 179 11.29 -9.59 -1.49
CA THR A 179 12.01 -10.78 -1.98
C THR A 179 12.01 -10.81 -3.51
N GLN A 180 13.19 -10.84 -4.15
CA GLN A 180 13.33 -10.68 -5.60
C GLN A 180 14.60 -11.38 -6.18
N ALA A 181 14.93 -11.09 -7.45
CA ALA A 181 15.86 -11.84 -8.30
C ALA A 181 15.35 -13.26 -8.58
N ASN A 182 16.11 -14.32 -8.22
CA ASN A 182 15.57 -15.68 -8.15
C ASN A 182 14.63 -15.75 -6.94
N VAL A 183 13.39 -15.28 -7.11
CA VAL A 183 12.45 -15.03 -6.02
C VAL A 183 12.09 -16.33 -5.28
N ASN A 184 12.08 -16.26 -3.95
CA ASN A 184 11.35 -17.21 -3.13
C ASN A 184 10.29 -16.44 -2.35
N VAL A 185 9.02 -16.72 -2.65
CA VAL A 185 7.86 -16.05 -2.04
C VAL A 185 7.63 -16.43 -0.58
N THR A 186 8.13 -17.60 -0.13
CA THR A 186 7.95 -18.03 1.26
C THR A 186 8.75 -17.18 2.26
N LEU A 187 9.86 -16.57 1.80
CA LEU A 187 10.70 -15.67 2.59
C LEU A 187 9.93 -14.47 3.14
N GLY A 188 8.88 -14.01 2.45
CA GLY A 188 8.03 -12.90 2.90
C GLY A 188 7.30 -13.23 4.21
N PRO A 189 6.36 -14.19 4.20
CA PRO A 189 5.67 -14.64 5.41
C PRO A 189 6.60 -15.17 6.51
N GLU A 190 7.69 -15.87 6.15
CA GLU A 190 8.69 -16.36 7.11
C GLU A 190 9.41 -15.21 7.83
N ALA A 191 9.87 -14.19 7.09
CA ALA A 191 10.49 -13.02 7.70
C ALA A 191 9.50 -12.22 8.55
N LEU A 192 8.26 -12.01 8.09
CA LEU A 192 7.23 -11.32 8.88
C LEU A 192 6.94 -12.07 10.19
N ALA A 193 6.87 -13.41 10.15
CA ALA A 193 6.70 -14.23 11.36
C ALA A 193 7.85 -14.07 12.36
N LEU A 194 9.11 -14.00 11.88
CA LEU A 194 10.27 -13.74 12.73
C LEU A 194 10.28 -12.29 13.26
N LEU A 195 9.98 -11.29 12.42
CA LEU A 195 9.88 -9.88 12.79
C LEU A 195 8.83 -9.65 13.89
N ARG A 196 7.69 -10.35 13.82
CA ARG A 196 6.63 -10.31 14.85
C ARG A 196 7.10 -10.72 16.25
N THR A 197 8.19 -11.51 16.36
CA THR A 197 8.82 -11.85 17.66
C THR A 197 9.68 -10.71 18.23
N GLY A 198 9.85 -9.60 17.50
CA GLY A 198 10.78 -8.51 17.83
C GLY A 198 12.21 -8.73 17.34
N MET A 199 12.47 -9.82 16.62
CA MET A 199 13.79 -10.14 16.05
C MET A 199 14.28 -9.01 15.13
N PRO A 200 15.51 -8.50 15.28
CA PRO A 200 16.06 -7.46 14.42
C PRO A 200 16.11 -7.88 12.94
N ALA A 201 15.82 -6.96 12.02
CA ALA A 201 15.85 -7.24 10.59
C ALA A 201 17.15 -7.94 10.09
N ALA A 202 18.31 -7.54 10.62
CA ALA A 202 19.60 -8.16 10.31
C ALA A 202 19.72 -9.62 10.81
N ASP A 203 19.01 -9.97 11.87
CA ASP A 203 19.00 -11.32 12.46
C ASP A 203 18.02 -12.22 11.70
N VAL A 204 16.87 -11.68 11.31
CA VAL A 204 15.92 -12.31 10.38
C VAL A 204 16.61 -12.66 9.06
N MET A 205 17.38 -11.72 8.49
CA MET A 205 18.17 -11.95 7.27
C MET A 205 19.15 -13.13 7.43
N ARG A 206 19.81 -13.29 8.59
CA ARG A 206 20.71 -14.42 8.85
C ARG A 206 19.95 -15.74 9.05
N ALA A 207 18.77 -15.71 9.67
CA ALA A 207 17.93 -16.90 9.83
C ALA A 207 17.44 -17.42 8.47
N LEU A 208 16.97 -16.55 7.57
CA LEU A 208 16.60 -16.92 6.20
C LEU A 208 17.80 -17.47 5.42
N ALA A 209 18.96 -16.81 5.51
CA ALA A 209 20.18 -17.23 4.84
C ALA A 209 20.66 -18.64 5.25
N ALA A 210 20.43 -19.03 6.51
CA ALA A 210 20.77 -20.35 7.01
C ALA A 210 19.80 -21.46 6.52
N ALA A 211 18.58 -21.10 6.12
CA ALA A 211 17.54 -22.03 5.67
C ALA A 211 17.51 -22.23 4.14
N ASP A 212 17.93 -21.25 3.34
CA ASP A 212 17.84 -21.30 1.88
C ASP A 212 19.17 -21.72 1.21
N THR A 213 19.24 -22.95 0.71
CA THR A 213 20.44 -23.45 -0.01
C THR A 213 20.71 -22.72 -1.34
N LEU A 214 19.77 -21.91 -1.84
CA LEU A 214 19.92 -21.08 -3.02
C LEU A 214 20.20 -19.60 -2.71
N TRP A 215 20.44 -19.23 -1.45
CA TRP A 215 20.63 -17.85 -0.95
C TRP A 215 21.52 -16.94 -1.81
N ASP A 216 22.59 -17.47 -2.39
CA ASP A 216 23.49 -16.76 -3.30
C ASP A 216 22.81 -16.27 -4.61
N GLY A 217 21.60 -16.71 -4.93
CA GLY A 217 20.80 -16.20 -6.06
C GLY A 217 19.66 -15.25 -5.66
N ARG A 218 19.42 -15.06 -4.36
CA ARG A 218 18.33 -14.24 -3.82
C ARG A 218 18.77 -12.79 -3.68
N GLN A 219 17.81 -11.88 -3.80
CA GLN A 219 17.97 -10.50 -3.36
C GLN A 219 16.81 -10.16 -2.42
N VAL A 220 17.12 -9.68 -1.22
CA VAL A 220 16.14 -9.44 -0.16
C VAL A 220 16.39 -8.09 0.50
N GLY A 221 15.33 -7.30 0.72
CA GLY A 221 15.34 -6.11 1.58
C GLY A 221 14.40 -6.32 2.77
N ILE A 222 14.81 -5.93 3.97
CA ILE A 222 13.98 -6.01 5.19
C ILE A 222 14.10 -4.71 5.99
N VAL A 223 12.97 -4.21 6.49
CA VAL A 223 12.92 -3.20 7.55
C VAL A 223 11.97 -3.69 8.65
N ASP A 224 12.36 -3.54 9.92
CA ASP A 224 11.49 -3.86 11.05
C ASP A 224 10.70 -2.66 11.55
N ALA A 225 9.69 -2.89 12.40
CA ALA A 225 8.86 -1.86 13.03
C ALA A 225 9.61 -0.95 14.03
N ARG A 226 10.95 -0.96 14.04
CA ARG A 226 11.81 0.02 14.73
C ARG A 226 12.71 0.78 13.75
N GLY A 227 12.49 0.63 12.44
CA GLY A 227 13.27 1.27 11.38
C GLY A 227 14.67 0.70 11.18
N ARG A 228 15.00 -0.46 11.77
CA ARG A 228 16.28 -1.13 11.51
C ARG A 228 16.16 -1.85 10.16
N ALA A 229 16.99 -1.49 9.21
CA ALA A 229 16.92 -1.98 7.84
C ALA A 229 18.19 -2.72 7.41
N VAL A 230 18.03 -3.71 6.52
CA VAL A 230 19.11 -4.51 5.94
C VAL A 230 18.73 -4.92 4.51
N ASN A 231 19.72 -5.07 3.63
CA ASN A 231 19.52 -5.77 2.37
C ASN A 231 20.57 -6.87 2.18
N TRP A 232 20.28 -7.79 1.27
CA TRP A 232 21.17 -8.83 0.77
C TRP A 232 21.06 -8.86 -0.76
N THR A 233 22.20 -8.99 -1.44
CA THR A 233 22.28 -9.29 -2.87
C THR A 233 23.23 -10.46 -3.04
N GLY A 234 22.70 -11.62 -3.43
CA GLY A 234 23.50 -12.82 -3.65
C GLY A 234 24.45 -12.69 -4.84
N ARG A 235 25.58 -13.42 -4.80
CA ARG A 235 26.66 -13.34 -5.81
C ARG A 235 26.28 -13.90 -7.18
N ARG A 236 25.11 -14.54 -7.30
CA ARG A 236 24.51 -15.04 -8.56
C ARG A 236 23.34 -14.17 -9.04
N CYS A 237 23.04 -13.05 -8.38
CA CYS A 237 22.13 -12.05 -8.94
C CYS A 237 22.73 -11.44 -10.20
N LEU A 238 21.89 -11.15 -11.20
CA LEU A 238 22.34 -10.75 -12.53
C LEU A 238 22.69 -9.25 -12.62
N ASP A 239 23.81 -8.94 -13.27
CA ASP A 239 24.40 -7.59 -13.27
C ASP A 239 23.59 -6.52 -14.04
N TRP A 240 23.53 -5.27 -13.57
CA TRP A 240 24.09 -4.80 -12.30
C TRP A 240 23.13 -5.13 -11.16
N ALA A 241 23.67 -5.61 -10.02
CA ALA A 241 22.89 -5.87 -8.83
C ALA A 241 23.55 -5.28 -7.56
N GLY A 242 22.74 -4.77 -6.65
CA GLY A 242 23.19 -4.23 -5.38
C GLY A 242 22.08 -3.55 -4.59
N GLY A 243 22.47 -2.84 -3.51
CA GLY A 243 21.54 -2.11 -2.66
C GLY A 243 22.22 -1.08 -1.75
N GLU A 244 21.41 -0.19 -1.16
CA GLU A 244 21.77 0.82 -0.17
C GLU A 244 20.83 0.69 1.04
N THR A 245 21.33 0.93 2.25
CA THR A 245 20.50 1.00 3.46
C THR A 245 20.70 2.34 4.16
N GLY A 246 19.65 2.79 4.85
CA GLY A 246 19.70 3.99 5.66
C GLY A 246 18.69 3.94 6.82
N PRO A 247 18.58 5.01 7.62
CA PRO A 247 17.64 5.07 8.72
C PRO A 247 16.21 4.86 8.22
N GLY A 248 15.56 3.78 8.66
CA GLY A 248 14.18 3.46 8.27
C GLY A 248 13.98 2.94 6.85
N PHE A 249 15.02 2.60 6.07
CA PHE A 249 14.81 2.02 4.72
C PHE A 249 15.95 1.14 4.19
N ALA A 250 15.60 0.25 3.26
CA ALA A 250 16.54 -0.46 2.40
C ALA A 250 16.07 -0.44 0.94
N CYS A 251 17.00 -0.09 0.06
CA CYS A 251 16.86 -0.01 -1.39
C CYS A 251 17.67 -1.13 -2.04
N GLN A 252 17.11 -1.85 -3.02
CA GLN A 252 17.80 -2.94 -3.70
C GLN A 252 17.30 -3.14 -5.14
N GLY A 253 18.17 -3.63 -6.03
CA GLY A 253 17.75 -4.06 -7.35
C GLY A 253 18.79 -4.89 -8.10
N ASN A 254 18.34 -5.57 -9.16
CA ASN A 254 19.13 -6.44 -10.01
C ASN A 254 18.72 -6.29 -11.49
N ILE A 255 19.63 -6.61 -12.42
CA ILE A 255 19.56 -6.26 -13.84
C ILE A 255 19.31 -4.75 -14.06
N LEU A 256 19.87 -3.90 -13.20
CA LEU A 256 19.69 -2.45 -13.30
C LEU A 256 20.66 -1.82 -14.30
N ALA A 257 20.28 -0.70 -14.90
CA ALA A 257 21.14 0.07 -15.81
C ALA A 257 22.53 0.38 -15.21
N GLY A 258 22.59 0.64 -13.90
CA GLY A 258 23.83 0.80 -13.13
C GLY A 258 23.58 1.15 -11.66
N PRO A 259 24.64 1.41 -10.87
CA PRO A 259 24.54 1.75 -9.45
C PRO A 259 23.74 3.03 -9.16
N SER A 260 23.69 3.95 -10.12
CA SER A 260 22.89 5.18 -10.06
C SER A 260 21.40 4.93 -9.80
N VAL A 261 20.87 3.78 -10.20
CA VAL A 261 19.45 3.43 -9.99
C VAL A 261 19.14 3.30 -8.50
N VAL A 262 20.01 2.63 -7.72
CA VAL A 262 19.85 2.49 -6.27
C VAL A 262 20.18 3.79 -5.55
N ALA A 263 21.26 4.46 -5.94
CA ALA A 263 21.69 5.72 -5.30
C ALA A 263 20.63 6.82 -5.44
N ASN A 264 20.04 7.00 -6.63
CA ASN A 264 19.00 8.00 -6.86
C ASN A 264 17.69 7.64 -6.15
N MET A 265 17.34 6.36 -6.06
CA MET A 265 16.16 5.88 -5.30
C MET A 265 16.30 6.21 -3.81
N ALA A 266 17.47 5.91 -3.22
CA ALA A 266 17.76 6.19 -1.83
C ALA A 266 17.86 7.70 -1.55
N GLN A 267 18.44 8.48 -2.46
CA GLN A 267 18.48 9.94 -2.35
C GLN A 267 17.07 10.55 -2.38
N ALA A 268 16.24 10.17 -3.36
CA ALA A 268 14.88 10.68 -3.48
C ALA A 268 14.01 10.30 -2.26
N TYR A 269 14.16 9.10 -1.69
CA TYR A 269 13.46 8.72 -0.46
C TYR A 269 13.90 9.55 0.77
N ARG A 270 15.17 9.98 0.81
CA ARG A 270 15.74 10.84 1.87
C ARG A 270 15.33 12.32 1.72
N GLU A 271 15.15 12.80 0.50
CA GLU A 271 14.84 14.21 0.20
C GLU A 271 13.32 14.50 0.11
N SER A 272 12.53 13.48 -0.22
CA SER A 272 11.06 13.58 -0.29
C SER A 272 10.40 13.75 1.08
N ARG A 273 9.27 14.44 1.07
CA ARG A 273 8.41 14.73 2.23
C ARG A 273 6.99 14.20 1.95
N GLY A 274 6.12 14.29 2.95
CA GLY A 274 4.78 13.69 2.89
C GLY A 274 4.80 12.25 3.40
N GLU A 275 3.80 11.47 3.00
CA GLU A 275 3.53 10.13 3.52
C GLU A 275 4.53 9.09 3.04
N LEU A 276 4.63 7.95 3.73
CA LEU A 276 5.57 6.90 3.37
C LEU A 276 5.34 6.41 1.93
N ALA A 277 4.07 6.27 1.56
CA ALA A 277 3.63 5.92 0.22
C ALA A 277 4.15 6.87 -0.88
N GLU A 278 3.90 8.18 -0.75
CA GLU A 278 4.34 9.18 -1.74
C GLU A 278 5.86 9.23 -1.85
N ARG A 279 6.56 9.15 -0.71
CA ARG A 279 8.03 9.12 -0.65
C ARG A 279 8.62 7.87 -1.33
N MET A 280 7.97 6.71 -1.19
CA MET A 280 8.36 5.49 -1.90
C MET A 280 8.06 5.55 -3.40
N ILE A 281 6.94 6.16 -3.83
CA ILE A 281 6.67 6.41 -5.27
C ILE A 281 7.75 7.32 -5.86
N ALA A 282 8.11 8.42 -5.19
CA ALA A 282 9.18 9.32 -5.61
C ALA A 282 10.54 8.60 -5.72
N ALA A 283 10.82 7.65 -4.83
CA ALA A 283 12.00 6.80 -4.89
C ALA A 283 12.01 5.91 -6.16
N LEU A 284 10.89 5.28 -6.50
CA LEU A 284 10.76 4.49 -7.74
C LEU A 284 10.92 5.36 -8.99
N GLU A 285 10.35 6.56 -9.02
CA GLU A 285 10.49 7.51 -10.13
C GLU A 285 11.95 7.90 -10.36
N ALA A 286 12.70 8.17 -9.29
CA ALA A 286 14.12 8.49 -9.36
C ALA A 286 14.99 7.31 -9.85
N ALA A 287 14.68 6.06 -9.42
CA ALA A 287 15.29 4.85 -9.97
C ALA A 287 15.02 4.70 -11.48
N GLN A 288 13.77 4.88 -11.91
CA GLN A 288 13.41 4.75 -13.33
C GLN A 288 14.04 5.85 -14.19
N ALA A 289 14.13 7.08 -13.69
CA ALA A 289 14.85 8.17 -14.36
C ALA A 289 16.36 7.92 -14.47
N ALA A 290 16.95 7.19 -13.53
CA ALA A 290 18.35 6.75 -13.55
C ALA A 290 18.62 5.53 -14.46
N GLY A 291 17.60 5.06 -15.19
CA GLY A 291 17.68 3.97 -16.17
C GLY A 291 16.91 2.69 -15.78
N GLY A 292 16.54 2.53 -14.51
CA GLY A 292 15.73 1.40 -14.02
C GLY A 292 16.29 0.02 -14.36
N ASP A 293 15.39 -0.91 -14.69
CA ASP A 293 15.67 -2.27 -15.17
C ASP A 293 16.09 -2.23 -16.66
N LYS A 294 17.23 -2.85 -17.03
CA LYS A 294 17.77 -2.85 -18.41
C LYS A 294 16.79 -3.43 -19.44
N ARG A 295 15.82 -4.23 -19.00
CA ARG A 295 14.80 -4.87 -19.84
C ARG A 295 13.61 -3.94 -20.12
N GLY A 296 13.57 -2.76 -19.50
CA GLY A 296 12.47 -1.80 -19.54
C GLY A 296 11.55 -1.92 -18.32
N MET A 297 10.29 -1.54 -18.48
CA MET A 297 9.27 -1.54 -17.42
C MET A 297 7.98 -2.26 -17.86
N GLN A 298 7.25 -2.83 -16.91
CA GLN A 298 5.98 -3.51 -17.16
C GLN A 298 4.99 -3.44 -15.99
N SER A 299 5.41 -3.74 -14.76
CA SER A 299 4.54 -3.69 -13.58
C SER A 299 5.16 -2.93 -12.43
N ALA A 300 4.31 -2.39 -11.56
CA ALA A 300 4.69 -1.70 -10.33
C ALA A 300 3.68 -2.00 -9.23
N ALA A 301 4.12 -1.96 -7.98
CA ALA A 301 3.23 -2.12 -6.83
C ALA A 301 3.71 -1.32 -5.62
N LEU A 302 2.75 -0.99 -4.76
CA LEU A 302 2.92 -0.29 -3.49
C LEU A 302 2.05 -0.98 -2.43
N LEU A 303 2.68 -1.49 -1.37
CA LEU A 303 2.03 -2.01 -0.18
C LEU A 303 2.49 -1.19 1.02
N VAL A 304 1.55 -0.58 1.74
CA VAL A 304 1.79 0.08 3.04
C VAL A 304 0.76 -0.42 4.03
N VAL A 305 1.20 -0.63 5.26
CA VAL A 305 0.36 -1.01 6.40
C VAL A 305 0.67 -0.08 7.57
N ARG A 306 -0.33 0.19 8.41
CA ARG A 306 -0.22 1.15 9.50
C ARG A 306 -0.98 0.61 10.73
N PRO A 307 -0.37 0.62 11.94
CA PRO A 307 -1.02 0.12 13.14
C PRO A 307 -2.34 0.83 13.44
N SER A 308 -3.42 0.09 13.63
CA SER A 308 -4.67 0.58 14.22
C SER A 308 -5.39 -0.55 14.98
N VAL A 309 -5.98 -0.19 16.13
CA VAL A 309 -6.84 -1.09 16.92
C VAL A 309 -8.29 -0.95 16.46
N ASP A 310 -8.73 0.27 16.21
CA ASP A 310 -10.11 0.61 15.85
C ASP A 310 -10.43 0.29 14.38
N HIS A 311 -9.40 0.23 13.53
CA HIS A 311 -9.47 -0.09 12.10
C HIS A 311 -8.48 -1.22 11.72
N PRO A 312 -8.78 -2.48 12.08
CA PRO A 312 -7.87 -3.61 11.85
C PRO A 312 -7.48 -3.82 10.38
N GLU A 313 -8.29 -3.35 9.43
CA GLU A 313 -8.02 -3.37 8.00
C GLU A 313 -6.72 -2.64 7.61
N TYR A 314 -6.36 -1.56 8.31
CA TYR A 314 -5.13 -0.79 8.05
C TYR A 314 -3.86 -1.57 8.42
N ASN A 315 -3.97 -2.56 9.32
CA ASN A 315 -2.84 -3.41 9.72
C ASN A 315 -2.34 -4.33 8.59
N VAL A 316 -3.20 -4.59 7.60
CA VAL A 316 -2.97 -5.54 6.51
C VAL A 316 -2.94 -4.85 5.14
N ARG A 317 -3.79 -3.82 4.94
CA ARG A 317 -3.88 -3.04 3.69
C ARG A 317 -4.29 -1.59 3.97
N TYR A 318 -3.39 -0.78 4.53
CA TYR A 318 -3.59 0.69 4.56
C TYR A 318 -3.49 1.27 3.15
N VAL A 319 -2.56 0.74 2.33
CA VAL A 319 -2.42 0.99 0.89
C VAL A 319 -2.03 -0.34 0.23
N ASP A 320 -2.79 -0.85 -0.75
CA ASP A 320 -2.38 -1.99 -1.61
C ASP A 320 -2.76 -1.63 -3.05
N LEU A 321 -1.79 -1.07 -3.78
CA LEU A 321 -1.97 -0.55 -5.15
C LEU A 321 -1.05 -1.29 -6.10
N ARG A 322 -1.60 -1.71 -7.25
CA ARG A 322 -0.91 -2.57 -8.23
C ARG A 322 -1.21 -2.10 -9.65
N VAL A 323 -0.16 -2.10 -10.47
CA VAL A 323 -0.24 -1.94 -11.92
C VAL A 323 0.37 -3.19 -12.52
N GLU A 324 -0.47 -4.13 -12.93
CA GLU A 324 -0.05 -5.49 -13.27
C GLU A 324 0.61 -5.58 -14.67
N ASP A 325 0.19 -4.73 -15.61
CA ASP A 325 0.79 -4.52 -16.92
C ASP A 325 0.54 -3.09 -17.41
N HIS A 326 1.60 -2.30 -17.65
CA HIS A 326 1.53 -1.01 -18.32
C HIS A 326 2.86 -0.62 -18.97
N LYS A 327 2.82 0.28 -19.97
CA LYS A 327 4.03 0.82 -20.62
C LYS A 327 4.83 1.76 -19.71
N THR A 328 4.17 2.41 -18.76
CA THR A 328 4.74 3.34 -17.77
C THR A 328 4.14 3.07 -16.38
N PRO A 329 4.48 1.94 -15.74
CA PRO A 329 3.71 1.44 -14.59
C PRO A 329 3.88 2.30 -13.34
N ILE A 330 5.01 2.99 -13.13
CA ILE A 330 5.16 3.95 -12.01
C ILE A 330 4.29 5.20 -12.21
N GLN A 331 4.12 5.68 -13.44
CA GLN A 331 3.23 6.83 -13.72
C GLN A 331 1.77 6.48 -13.42
N GLU A 332 1.34 5.28 -13.83
CA GLU A 332 0.02 4.77 -13.45
C GLU A 332 -0.10 4.49 -11.95
N LEU A 333 0.95 4.02 -11.29
CA LEU A 333 0.97 3.83 -9.84
C LEU A 333 0.77 5.17 -9.12
N ARG A 334 1.43 6.25 -9.57
CA ARG A 334 1.19 7.61 -9.06
C ARG A 334 -0.22 8.10 -9.37
N ARG A 335 -0.79 7.80 -10.54
CA ARG A 335 -2.17 8.17 -10.89
C ARG A 335 -3.21 7.46 -9.99
N VAL A 336 -3.09 6.15 -9.80
CA VAL A 336 -4.02 5.40 -8.92
C VAL A 336 -3.79 5.72 -7.44
N TRP A 337 -2.56 6.07 -7.04
CA TRP A 337 -2.28 6.63 -5.72
C TRP A 337 -3.08 7.93 -5.47
N GLN A 338 -3.12 8.86 -6.43
CA GLN A 338 -3.86 10.13 -6.28
C GLN A 338 -5.38 9.92 -6.18
N ILE A 339 -5.91 8.89 -6.84
CA ILE A 339 -7.31 8.49 -6.71
C ILE A 339 -7.57 7.89 -5.31
N PHE A 340 -6.68 7.00 -4.86
CA PHE A 340 -6.77 6.36 -3.53
C PHE A 340 -6.61 7.38 -2.38
N GLU A 341 -5.71 8.35 -2.55
CA GLU A 341 -5.50 9.53 -1.69
C GLU A 341 -6.80 10.31 -1.49
N GLY A 342 -7.53 10.57 -2.57
CA GLY A 342 -8.80 11.30 -2.54
C GLY A 342 -9.96 10.53 -1.90
N PHE A 343 -10.18 9.27 -2.30
CA PHE A 343 -11.36 8.49 -1.87
C PHE A 343 -11.20 7.77 -0.53
N HIS A 344 -10.02 7.22 -0.24
CA HIS A 344 -9.83 6.29 0.88
C HIS A 344 -9.00 6.89 2.01
N LEU A 345 -7.86 7.53 1.70
CA LEU A 345 -6.97 8.04 2.73
C LEU A 345 -7.55 9.24 3.48
N ALA A 346 -8.30 10.12 2.82
CA ALA A 346 -8.99 11.23 3.49
C ALA A 346 -9.80 10.77 4.72
N ASN A 347 -10.58 9.68 4.59
CA ASN A 347 -11.33 9.09 5.70
C ASN A 347 -10.41 8.41 6.73
N ALA A 348 -9.37 7.70 6.27
CA ALA A 348 -8.43 7.05 7.17
C ALA A 348 -7.64 8.05 8.04
N HIS A 349 -7.25 9.21 7.48
CA HIS A 349 -6.64 10.30 8.24
C HIS A 349 -7.58 10.84 9.32
N LEU A 350 -8.87 11.02 9.01
CA LEU A 350 -9.86 11.49 9.98
C LEU A 350 -10.05 10.47 11.13
N ASN A 351 -10.06 9.17 10.80
CA ASN A 351 -10.06 8.10 11.80
C ASN A 351 -8.81 8.14 12.70
N TYR A 352 -7.62 8.29 12.11
CA TYR A 352 -6.37 8.47 12.88
C TYR A 352 -6.33 9.78 13.68
N ALA A 353 -6.91 10.87 13.18
CA ALA A 353 -7.01 12.13 13.89
C ALA A 353 -7.85 11.98 15.17
N ALA A 354 -9.04 11.37 15.06
CA ALA A 354 -9.90 11.08 16.21
C ALA A 354 -9.21 10.14 17.21
N GLN A 355 -8.50 9.11 16.72
CA GLN A 355 -7.71 8.20 17.56
C GLN A 355 -6.60 8.94 18.33
N TYR A 356 -5.87 9.83 17.67
CA TYR A 356 -4.82 10.62 18.30
C TYR A 356 -5.38 11.65 19.29
N GLU A 357 -6.54 12.25 19.05
CA GLU A 357 -7.23 13.12 20.02
C GLU A 357 -7.63 12.36 21.29
N ALA A 358 -8.21 11.15 21.14
CA ALA A 358 -8.53 10.28 22.28
C ALA A 358 -7.29 9.88 23.10
N GLN A 359 -6.10 9.88 22.48
CA GLN A 359 -4.80 9.64 23.14
C GLN A 359 -4.13 10.92 23.67
N GLY A 360 -4.71 12.11 23.47
CA GLY A 360 -4.09 13.40 23.82
C GLY A 360 -2.91 13.81 22.92
N ARG A 361 -2.75 13.18 21.76
CA ARG A 361 -1.67 13.41 20.77
C ARG A 361 -2.11 14.44 19.73
N THR A 362 -2.44 15.64 20.20
CA THR A 362 -3.04 16.71 19.38
C THR A 362 -2.17 17.12 18.19
N ASP A 363 -0.84 17.03 18.32
CA ASP A 363 0.13 17.29 17.25
C ASP A 363 -0.08 16.36 16.04
N LEU A 364 -0.22 15.05 16.29
CA LEU A 364 -0.51 14.09 15.22
C LEU A 364 -1.94 14.21 14.70
N ALA A 365 -2.91 14.53 15.55
CA ALA A 365 -4.28 14.76 15.10
C ALA A 365 -4.41 15.95 14.16
N VAL A 366 -3.65 17.03 14.40
CA VAL A 366 -3.54 18.16 13.46
C VAL A 366 -2.86 17.71 12.16
N MET A 367 -1.73 17.00 12.24
CA MET A 367 -1.02 16.49 11.06
C MET A 367 -1.92 15.62 10.15
N GLU A 368 -2.71 14.70 10.71
CA GLU A 368 -3.62 13.86 9.90
C GLU A 368 -4.72 14.71 9.23
N ARG A 369 -5.31 15.68 9.93
CA ARG A 369 -6.25 16.62 9.30
C ARG A 369 -5.59 17.44 8.19
N GLU A 370 -4.37 17.91 8.40
CA GLU A 370 -3.61 18.65 7.37
C GLU A 370 -3.41 17.81 6.11
N ARG A 371 -3.15 16.49 6.21
CA ARG A 371 -3.08 15.58 5.05
C ARG A 371 -4.38 15.59 4.21
N VAL A 372 -5.55 15.63 4.84
CA VAL A 372 -6.85 15.77 4.14
C VAL A 372 -6.93 17.10 3.37
N GLY A 373 -6.60 18.20 4.03
CA GLY A 373 -6.59 19.54 3.42
C GLY A 373 -5.57 19.66 2.29
N GLU A 374 -4.41 19.02 2.41
CA GLU A 374 -3.41 18.94 1.35
C GLU A 374 -3.89 18.10 0.15
N SER A 375 -4.46 16.92 0.37
CA SER A 375 -5.04 16.08 -0.69
C SER A 375 -6.04 16.86 -1.54
N MET A 376 -6.97 17.58 -0.89
CA MET A 376 -7.94 18.45 -1.55
C MET A 376 -7.28 19.60 -2.32
N LYS A 377 -6.31 20.30 -1.73
CA LYS A 377 -5.55 21.36 -2.43
C LYS A 377 -4.80 20.81 -3.64
N ARG A 378 -4.20 19.62 -3.54
CA ARG A 378 -3.53 18.92 -4.65
C ARG A 378 -4.54 18.55 -5.74
N ALA A 379 -5.72 18.02 -5.41
CA ALA A 379 -6.77 17.70 -6.38
C ALA A 379 -7.25 18.95 -7.15
N ILE A 380 -7.57 20.04 -6.44
CA ILE A 380 -7.95 21.32 -7.05
C ILE A 380 -6.83 21.86 -7.95
N ALA A 381 -5.58 21.89 -7.47
CA ALA A 381 -4.44 22.41 -8.22
C ALA A 381 -4.08 21.57 -9.46
N ARG A 382 -4.35 20.25 -9.43
CA ARG A 382 -4.22 19.35 -10.58
C ARG A 382 -5.34 19.53 -11.62
N GLY A 383 -6.38 20.30 -11.32
CA GLY A 383 -7.53 20.51 -12.19
C GLY A 383 -8.40 19.26 -12.32
N GLU A 384 -8.59 18.55 -11.20
CA GLU A 384 -9.35 17.30 -11.10
C GLU A 384 -10.73 17.41 -11.78
N ARG A 385 -11.14 16.30 -12.40
CA ARG A 385 -12.37 16.16 -13.19
C ARG A 385 -13.27 15.03 -12.71
N ASP A 386 -12.82 14.22 -11.76
CA ASP A 386 -13.71 13.32 -11.03
C ASP A 386 -14.53 14.11 -10.00
N ALA A 387 -15.82 14.29 -10.30
CA ALA A 387 -16.75 15.00 -9.43
C ALA A 387 -17.00 14.25 -8.10
N SER A 388 -16.95 12.92 -8.10
CA SER A 388 -17.15 12.10 -6.89
C SER A 388 -15.95 12.20 -5.94
N LEU A 389 -14.72 12.29 -6.47
CA LEU A 389 -13.50 12.49 -5.67
C LEU A 389 -13.53 13.86 -4.99
N LEU A 390 -13.78 14.92 -5.76
CA LEU A 390 -13.91 16.28 -5.25
C LEU A 390 -15.03 16.41 -4.22
N ASN A 391 -16.17 15.74 -4.45
CA ASN A 391 -17.27 15.69 -3.51
C ASN A 391 -16.89 14.99 -2.21
N GLY A 392 -16.26 13.82 -2.28
CA GLY A 392 -15.81 13.06 -1.10
C GLY A 392 -14.86 13.85 -0.21
N LEU A 393 -13.90 14.58 -0.81
CA LEU A 393 -12.99 15.45 -0.08
C LEU A 393 -13.70 16.66 0.56
N ALA A 394 -14.65 17.28 -0.15
CA ALA A 394 -15.45 18.38 0.40
C ALA A 394 -16.33 17.92 1.57
N TRP A 395 -16.98 16.76 1.45
CA TRP A 395 -17.80 16.13 2.50
C TRP A 395 -16.98 15.77 3.74
N ALA A 396 -15.83 15.13 3.55
CA ALA A 396 -14.90 14.80 4.63
C ALA A 396 -14.46 16.05 5.41
N CYS A 397 -14.21 17.15 4.71
CA CYS A 397 -13.87 18.44 5.31
C CYS A 397 -15.06 19.08 6.05
N ALA A 398 -16.25 19.10 5.45
CA ALA A 398 -17.45 19.70 6.03
C ALA A 398 -17.91 19.00 7.31
N THR A 399 -17.96 17.66 7.31
CA THR A 399 -18.37 16.85 8.47
C THR A 399 -17.47 17.01 9.70
N HIS A 400 -16.24 17.49 9.51
CA HIS A 400 -15.26 17.70 10.58
C HIS A 400 -14.96 19.19 10.86
N ASP A 401 -15.70 20.13 10.23
CA ASP A 401 -15.54 21.59 10.35
C ASP A 401 -14.11 22.09 9.98
N ILE A 402 -13.41 21.39 9.05
CA ILE A 402 -12.03 21.69 8.61
C ILE A 402 -11.97 22.20 7.17
N PHE A 403 -10.95 23.00 6.84
CA PHE A 403 -10.62 23.48 5.49
C PHE A 403 -11.79 24.00 4.64
N LEU A 404 -12.83 24.54 5.28
CA LEU A 404 -14.13 24.82 4.66
C LEU A 404 -14.05 25.71 3.42
N SER A 405 -13.16 26.70 3.39
CA SER A 405 -12.95 27.58 2.22
C SER A 405 -12.44 26.83 0.98
N ASP A 406 -11.63 25.79 1.16
CA ASP A 406 -11.15 24.93 0.07
C ASP A 406 -12.18 23.82 -0.25
N ALA A 407 -12.93 23.36 0.75
CA ALA A 407 -14.06 22.44 0.56
C ALA A 407 -15.18 23.07 -0.30
N ILE A 408 -15.47 24.37 -0.12
CA ILE A 408 -16.40 25.11 -1.00
C ILE A 408 -15.92 25.01 -2.45
N ARG A 409 -14.63 25.31 -2.71
CA ARG A 409 -14.06 25.25 -4.06
C ARG A 409 -14.13 23.85 -4.68
N ALA A 410 -13.86 22.81 -3.89
CA ALA A 410 -13.98 21.42 -4.34
C ALA A 410 -15.43 21.05 -4.69
N ALA A 411 -16.40 21.40 -3.82
CA ALA A 411 -17.82 21.13 -4.04
C ALA A 411 -18.41 21.97 -5.19
N GLU A 412 -18.07 23.26 -5.30
CA GLU A 412 -18.42 24.10 -6.45
C GLU A 412 -17.91 23.49 -7.75
N ARG A 413 -16.64 23.04 -7.77
CA ARG A 413 -16.05 22.39 -8.93
C ARG A 413 -16.71 21.04 -9.26
N ALA A 414 -17.10 20.26 -8.26
CA ALA A 414 -17.87 19.04 -8.47
C ALA A 414 -19.26 19.34 -9.09
N VAL A 415 -19.94 20.39 -8.63
CA VAL A 415 -21.21 20.87 -9.21
C VAL A 415 -21.02 21.43 -10.63
N GLU A 416 -19.89 22.07 -10.97
CA GLU A 416 -19.61 22.48 -12.35
C GLU A 416 -19.52 21.28 -13.31
N ILE A 417 -19.00 20.15 -12.83
CA ILE A 417 -18.85 18.92 -13.62
C ILE A 417 -20.19 18.16 -13.70
N GLU A 418 -20.91 18.04 -12.58
CA GLU A 418 -22.19 17.33 -12.48
C GLU A 418 -23.32 18.20 -11.88
N PRO A 419 -23.83 19.21 -12.61
CA PRO A 419 -24.74 20.24 -12.06
C PRO A 419 -26.14 19.76 -11.68
N ARG A 420 -26.44 18.47 -11.90
CA ARG A 420 -27.73 17.83 -11.59
C ARG A 420 -27.59 16.62 -10.65
N ASN A 421 -26.40 16.36 -10.14
CA ASN A 421 -26.20 15.31 -9.13
C ASN A 421 -26.66 15.84 -7.76
N ILE A 422 -27.66 15.19 -7.17
CA ILE A 422 -28.30 15.62 -5.92
C ILE A 422 -27.34 15.51 -4.73
N ASP A 423 -26.56 14.44 -4.64
CA ASP A 423 -25.65 14.19 -3.52
C ASP A 423 -24.51 15.21 -3.48
N ILE A 424 -24.08 15.69 -4.65
CA ILE A 424 -23.07 16.74 -4.78
C ILE A 424 -23.65 18.13 -4.44
N LEU A 425 -24.93 18.36 -4.74
CA LEU A 425 -25.63 19.58 -4.33
C LEU A 425 -25.85 19.65 -2.81
N ASP A 426 -26.29 18.55 -2.18
CA ASP A 426 -26.41 18.42 -0.70
C ASP A 426 -25.05 18.65 -0.02
N THR A 427 -23.99 18.04 -0.56
CA THR A 427 -22.62 18.29 -0.07
C THR A 427 -22.22 19.77 -0.18
N LEU A 428 -22.46 20.43 -1.32
CA LEU A 428 -22.17 21.87 -1.46
C LEU A 428 -22.99 22.72 -0.49
N ALA A 429 -24.26 22.37 -0.25
CA ALA A 429 -25.11 23.05 0.71
C ALA A 429 -24.60 22.91 2.15
N GLU A 430 -24.26 21.68 2.58
CA GLU A 430 -23.69 21.40 3.90
C GLU A 430 -22.35 22.12 4.09
N VAL A 431 -21.46 22.13 3.09
CA VAL A 431 -20.18 22.85 3.17
C VAL A 431 -20.41 24.35 3.36
N HIS A 432 -21.32 24.97 2.57
CA HIS A 432 -21.68 26.38 2.76
C HIS A 432 -22.27 26.64 4.15
N PHE A 433 -23.11 25.73 4.66
CA PHE A 433 -23.73 25.86 5.97
C PHE A 433 -22.71 25.78 7.11
N ARG A 434 -21.79 24.81 7.08
CA ARG A 434 -20.67 24.68 8.03
C ARG A 434 -19.83 25.97 8.06
N ALA A 435 -19.58 26.54 6.87
CA ALA A 435 -18.87 27.80 6.68
C ALA A 435 -19.67 29.07 7.09
N GLY A 436 -20.89 28.94 7.62
CA GLY A 436 -21.73 30.05 8.08
C GLY A 436 -22.54 30.75 6.96
N ASN A 437 -22.47 30.26 5.73
CA ASN A 437 -23.17 30.84 4.57
C ASN A 437 -24.60 30.27 4.42
N THR A 438 -25.41 30.34 5.49
CA THR A 438 -26.75 29.73 5.58
C THR A 438 -27.67 30.08 4.41
N ALA A 439 -27.67 31.34 3.95
CA ALA A 439 -28.48 31.74 2.80
C ALA A 439 -28.10 30.98 1.52
N LYS A 440 -26.80 30.73 1.31
CA LYS A 440 -26.30 29.99 0.14
C LYS A 440 -26.55 28.49 0.27
N ALA A 441 -26.44 27.94 1.47
CA ALA A 441 -26.83 26.56 1.76
C ALA A 441 -28.30 26.31 1.39
N VAL A 442 -29.21 27.15 1.88
CA VAL A 442 -30.65 27.07 1.56
C VAL A 442 -30.92 27.24 0.06
N GLU A 443 -30.20 28.12 -0.64
CA GLU A 443 -30.30 28.30 -2.10
C GLU A 443 -29.92 27.01 -2.87
N VAL A 444 -28.76 26.43 -2.55
CA VAL A 444 -28.24 25.21 -3.20
C VAL A 444 -29.11 24.00 -2.88
N GLU A 445 -29.52 23.85 -1.62
CA GLU A 445 -30.39 22.76 -1.18
C GLU A 445 -31.79 22.85 -1.81
N SER A 446 -32.33 24.06 -1.93
CA SER A 446 -33.58 24.29 -2.67
C SER A 446 -33.45 23.87 -4.13
N ARG A 447 -32.29 24.10 -4.77
CA ARG A 447 -32.02 23.61 -6.13
C ARG A 447 -31.99 22.08 -6.17
N ALA A 448 -31.36 21.40 -5.21
CA ALA A 448 -31.41 19.95 -5.09
C ALA A 448 -32.86 19.43 -4.95
N ALA A 449 -33.67 20.06 -4.09
CA ALA A 449 -35.07 19.74 -3.89
C ALA A 449 -35.97 20.00 -5.13
N THR A 450 -35.55 20.82 -6.10
CA THR A 450 -36.26 20.90 -7.40
C THR A 450 -36.02 19.67 -8.29
N LEU A 451 -34.91 18.95 -8.09
CA LEU A 451 -34.55 17.74 -8.85
C LEU A 451 -35.22 16.49 -8.27
N ASP A 452 -35.38 16.41 -6.94
CA ASP A 452 -36.32 15.47 -6.29
C ASP A 452 -37.31 16.20 -5.36
N PRO A 453 -38.46 16.65 -5.89
CA PRO A 453 -39.51 17.29 -5.09
C PRO A 453 -40.22 16.36 -4.10
N LYS A 454 -39.96 15.04 -4.13
CA LYS A 454 -40.57 14.07 -3.21
C LYS A 454 -39.68 13.76 -2.02
N SER A 455 -38.38 14.03 -2.09
CA SER A 455 -37.47 13.86 -0.96
C SER A 455 -37.99 14.61 0.28
N ALA A 456 -38.16 13.87 1.38
CA ALA A 456 -38.39 14.43 2.70
C ALA A 456 -37.08 14.98 3.28
N TYR A 457 -35.98 14.24 3.08
CA TYR A 457 -34.64 14.59 3.53
C TYR A 457 -34.21 15.99 3.09
N LEU A 458 -34.26 16.32 1.79
CA LEU A 458 -33.83 17.63 1.29
C LEU A 458 -34.68 18.79 1.87
N LYS A 459 -35.96 18.54 2.18
CA LYS A 459 -36.84 19.53 2.83
C LYS A 459 -36.49 19.71 4.31
N GLU A 460 -36.20 18.61 5.00
CA GLU A 460 -35.72 18.64 6.38
C GLU A 460 -34.35 19.31 6.49
N GLN A 461 -33.47 19.14 5.49
CA GLN A 461 -32.19 19.85 5.39
C GLN A 461 -32.37 21.36 5.22
N ILE A 462 -33.24 21.81 4.32
CA ILE A 462 -33.59 23.24 4.16
C ILE A 462 -34.03 23.84 5.50
N GLU A 463 -34.90 23.16 6.25
CA GLU A 463 -35.36 23.63 7.56
C GLU A 463 -34.28 23.52 8.66
N ARG A 464 -33.38 22.54 8.60
CA ARG A 464 -32.20 22.47 9.48
C ARG A 464 -31.27 23.67 9.27
N PHE A 465 -30.98 23.99 8.00
CA PHE A 465 -30.16 25.14 7.62
C PHE A 465 -30.80 26.46 8.08
N ARG A 466 -32.09 26.67 7.79
CA ARG A 466 -32.85 27.84 8.26
C ARG A 466 -32.83 28.00 9.79
N ALA A 467 -32.89 26.90 10.52
CA ALA A 467 -32.84 26.87 11.98
C ALA A 467 -31.41 27.03 12.57
N GLY A 468 -30.36 27.09 11.75
CA GLY A 468 -28.98 27.25 12.24
C GLY A 468 -28.42 26.04 13.00
N ARG A 469 -29.01 24.84 12.82
CA ARG A 469 -28.62 23.62 13.57
C ARG A 469 -27.45 22.89 12.88
N LYS A 470 -26.23 23.17 13.36
CA LYS A 470 -24.98 22.46 13.01
C LYS A 470 -25.03 20.98 13.39
#